data_AF-A0A1B9RWW2-F1
#
_entry.id   AF-A0A1B9RWW2-F1
#
_cell.length_a   1.000
_cell.length_b   1.000
_cell.length_c   1.000
_cell.angle_alpha   90.00
_cell.angle_beta   90.00
_cell.angle_gamma   90.00
#
_symmetry.space_group_name_H-M   'P 1'
#
loop_
_entity.id
_entity.type
_entity.pdbx_description
1 polymer ?
#
loop_
_entity_poly.entity_id
_entity_poly.type
_entity_poly.pdbx_seq_one_letter_code
_entity_poly.pdbx_strand_id
1 'polypeptide(L)' 'MVKLAYLLGGLLVLIGLIWIGQGSGYFPYPAESFMIDQSPWIYWGALVAVFGVAVIVMARFKRPLQ' A
#
# COMPACT_ATOMS: atom_id res chain seq x y z
N MET A 1 19.59 -1.75 6.28
CA MET A 1 19.01 -2.32 5.04
C MET A 1 17.64 -2.95 5.29
N VAL A 2 17.55 -4.10 5.98
CA VAL A 2 16.26 -4.82 6.17
C VAL A 2 15.20 -4.00 6.92
N LYS A 3 15.58 -3.23 7.95
CA LYS A 3 14.66 -2.33 8.68
C LYS A 3 14.01 -1.27 7.75
N LEU A 4 14.79 -0.74 6.82
CA LEU A 4 14.31 0.24 5.85
C LEU A 4 13.34 -0.41 4.86
N ALA A 5 13.58 -1.65 4.44
CA ALA A 5 12.67 -2.38 3.58
C ALA A 5 11.31 -2.63 4.25
N TYR A 6 11.28 -2.93 5.55
CA TYR A 6 10.02 -3.04 6.29
C TYR A 6 9.28 -1.71 6.40
N LEU A 7 10.00 -0.60 6.64
CA LEU A 7 9.41 0.73 6.67
C LEU A 7 8.79 1.10 5.31
N LEU A 8 9.58 0.98 4.23
CA LEU A 8 9.14 1.30 2.87
C LEU A 8 7.99 0.41 2.43
N GLY A 9 8.10 -0.90 2.66
CA GLY A 9 7.04 -1.85 2.34
C GLY A 9 5.75 -1.56 3.12
N GLY A 10 5.87 -1.23 4.41
CA GLY A 10 4.71 -0.84 5.24
C GLY A 10 4.04 0.45 4.76
N LEU A 11 4.83 1.46 4.39
CA LEU A 11 4.31 2.71 3.81
C LEU A 11 3.60 2.47 2.48
N LEU A 12 4.15 1.64 1.60
CA LEU A 12 3.50 1.27 0.34
C LEU A 12 2.17 0.56 0.59
N VAL A 13 2.12 -0.40 1.52
CA VAL A 13 0.87 -1.06 1.90
C VAL A 13 -0.15 -0.04 2.40
N LEU A 14 0.26 0.86 3.30
CA LEU A 14 -0.64 1.87 3.86
C LEU A 14 -1.18 2.81 2.78
N ILE A 15 -0.32 3.33 1.90
CA ILE A 15 -0.73 4.21 0.79
C ILE A 15 -1.69 3.48 -0.16
N GLY A 16 -1.38 2.23 -0.52
CA GLY A 16 -2.24 1.42 -1.37
C GLY A 16 -3.62 1.20 -0.77
N LEU A 17 -3.70 0.93 0.54
CA LEU A 17 -4.97 0.79 1.26
C LEU A 17 -5.77 2.10 1.31
N ILE A 18 -5.11 3.25 1.48
CA ILE A 18 -5.77 4.56 1.42
C ILE A 18 -6.38 4.79 0.05
N TRP A 19 -5.65 4.49 -1.03
CA TRP A 19 -6.15 4.64 -2.40
C TRP A 19 -7.31 3.70 -2.70
N ILE A 20 -7.26 2.45 -2.21
CA ILE A 20 -8.40 1.53 -2.28
C ILE A 20 -9.61 2.10 -1.53
N GLY A 21 -9.40 2.58 -0.29
CA GLY A 21 -10.46 3.17 0.53
C GLY A 21 -11.11 4.37 -0.14
N GLN A 22 -10.32 5.27 -0.75
CA GLN A 22 -10.84 6.41 -1.50
C GLN A 22 -11.56 5.96 -2.77
N GLY A 23 -10.92 5.14 -3.61
CA GLY A 23 -11.48 4.67 -4.88
C GLY A 23 -12.77 3.84 -4.74
N SER A 24 -12.96 3.19 -3.59
CA SER A 24 -14.18 2.45 -3.24
C SER A 24 -15.25 3.29 -2.54
N GLY A 25 -14.94 4.53 -2.16
CA GLY A 25 -15.85 5.40 -1.40
C GLY A 25 -15.94 5.09 0.11
N TYR A 26 -15.28 4.04 0.62
CA TYR A 26 -15.28 3.71 2.04
C TYR A 26 -14.45 4.66 2.91
N PHE A 27 -13.48 5.37 2.31
CA PHE A 27 -12.66 6.36 2.98
C PHE A 27 -12.69 7.70 2.23
N PRO A 28 -13.80 8.47 2.32
CA PRO A 28 -13.99 9.70 1.56
C PRO A 28 -13.36 10.92 2.28
N TYR A 29 -12.06 10.87 2.54
CA TYR A 29 -11.32 11.98 3.15
C TYR A 29 -9.97 12.19 2.46
N PRO A 30 -9.56 13.43 2.15
CA PRO A 30 -10.35 14.67 2.26
C PRO A 30 -11.54 14.68 1.30
N ALA A 31 -12.64 15.35 1.62
CA ALA A 31 -13.91 15.29 0.86
C ALA A 31 -13.77 15.77 -0.61
N GLU A 32 -12.79 16.63 -0.84
CA GLU A 32 -12.37 17.27 -2.07
C GLU A 32 -11.33 16.43 -2.84
N SER A 33 -11.01 15.22 -2.37
CA SER A 33 -10.11 14.32 -3.06
C SER A 33 -10.71 13.85 -4.38
N PHE A 34 -9.97 14.06 -5.47
CA PHE A 34 -10.27 13.58 -6.82
C PHE A 34 -10.28 12.04 -6.94
N MET A 35 -9.92 11.32 -5.87
CA MET A 35 -9.82 9.87 -5.85
C MET A 35 -11.09 9.19 -5.34
N ILE A 36 -11.98 9.93 -4.70
CA ILE A 36 -13.16 9.38 -4.02
C ILE A 36 -14.15 8.83 -5.04
N ASP A 37 -14.59 7.59 -4.83
CA ASP A 37 -15.56 6.88 -5.67
C ASP A 37 -15.13 6.77 -7.14
N GLN A 38 -13.82 6.76 -7.36
CA GLN A 38 -13.19 6.58 -8.66
C GLN A 38 -12.48 5.22 -8.70
N SER A 39 -13.11 4.24 -9.36
CA SER A 39 -12.62 2.86 -9.44
C SER A 39 -11.17 2.66 -9.91
N PRO A 40 -10.55 3.52 -10.75
CA PRO A 40 -9.12 3.40 -11.08
C PRO A 40 -8.21 3.36 -9.84
N TRP A 41 -8.56 4.07 -8.78
CA TRP A 41 -7.75 4.13 -7.55
C TRP A 41 -7.78 2.85 -6.74
N ILE A 42 -8.82 2.01 -6.92
CA ILE A 42 -8.86 0.65 -6.36
C ILE A 42 -7.74 -0.18 -6.98
N TYR A 43 -7.62 -0.17 -8.32
CA TYR A 43 -6.62 -0.96 -9.02
C TYR A 43 -5.19 -0.45 -8.76
N TRP A 44 -4.98 0.86 -8.82
CA TRP A 44 -3.67 1.45 -8.49
C TRP A 44 -3.27 1.19 -7.04
N GLY A 45 -4.21 1.34 -6.10
CA GLY A 45 -3.98 1.06 -4.70
C GLY A 45 -3.64 -0.42 -4.44
N ALA A 46 -4.35 -1.35 -5.10
CA ALA A 46 -4.06 -2.78 -5.03
C ALA A 46 -2.65 -3.12 -5.55
N LEU A 47 -2.25 -2.53 -6.69
CA LEU A 47 -0.90 -2.69 -7.23
C LEU A 47 0.17 -2.24 -6.23
N VAL A 48 0.01 -1.03 -5.66
CA VAL A 48 0.95 -0.46 -4.70
C VAL A 48 1.01 -1.28 -3.42
N ALA A 49 -0.14 -1.74 -2.91
CA ALA A 49 -0.20 -2.58 -1.72
C ALA A 49 0.49 -3.94 -1.92
N VAL A 50 0.21 -4.62 -3.05
CA VAL A 50 0.87 -5.89 -3.40
C VAL A 50 2.38 -5.70 -3.52
N PHE A 51 2.83 -4.62 -4.14
CA PHE A 51 4.26 -4.31 -4.24
C PHE A 51 4.90 -4.09 -2.85
N GLY A 52 4.22 -3.37 -1.95
CA GLY A 52 4.66 -3.20 -0.56
C GLY A 52 4.79 -4.52 0.19
N VAL A 53 3.81 -5.42 0.06
CA VAL A 53 3.86 -6.78 0.62
C VAL A 53 5.05 -7.55 0.05
N ALA A 54 5.28 -7.49 -1.26
CA ALA A 54 6.42 -8.16 -1.89
C ALA A 54 7.76 -7.68 -1.32
N VAL A 55 7.93 -6.37 -1.11
CA VAL A 55 9.13 -5.80 -0.47
C VAL A 55 9.34 -6.37 0.94
N ILE A 56 8.29 -6.44 1.76
CA ILE A 56 8.34 -7.00 3.12
C ILE A 56 8.72 -8.48 3.09
N VAL A 57 8.07 -9.25 2.22
CA VAL A 57 8.28 -10.69 2.09
C VAL A 57 9.71 -11.00 1.63
N MET A 58 10.21 -10.27 0.62
CA MET A 58 11.61 -10.40 0.18
C MET A 58 12.60 -10.01 1.28
N ALA A 59 12.31 -8.96 2.05
CA ALA A 59 13.14 -8.57 3.18
C ALA A 59 13.18 -9.64 4.29
N ARG A 60 12.08 -10.36 4.49
CA ARG A 60 11.99 -11.51 5.40
C ARG A 60 12.85 -12.68 4.92
N PHE A 61 12.78 -13.04 3.64
CA PHE A 61 13.59 -14.13 3.08
C PHE A 61 15.09 -13.87 3.14
N LYS A 62 15.52 -12.60 3.10
CA LYS A 62 16.94 -12.22 3.27
C LYS A 62 17.41 -12.23 4.73
N ARG A 63 16.53 -12.48 5.69
CA ARG A 63 16.90 -12.65 7.09
C ARG A 63 17.15 -14.16 7.31
N PRO A 64 18.41 -14.66 7.31
CA PRO A 64 18.66 -16.04 7.68
C PRO A 64 18.04 -16.29 9.07
N LEU A 65 17.35 -17.41 9.21
CA LEU A 65 16.85 -17.92 10.48
C LEU A 65 18.07 -18.04 11.42
N GLN A 66 18.28 -17.03 12.26
CA GLN A 66 19.14 -17.12 13.43
C GLN A 66 18.32 -17.71 14.57
#